data_AF-A0A3D5YS84-F1
#
_entry.id   AF-A0A3D5YS84-F1
#
_cell.length_a   1.000
_cell.length_b   1.000
_cell.length_c   1.000
_cell.angle_alpha   90.00
_cell.angle_beta   90.00
_cell.angle_gamma   90.00
#
_symmetry.space_group_name_H-M   'P 1'
#
loop_
_entity.id
_entity.type
_entity.pdbx_description
1 polymer ?
#
loop_
_entity_poly.entity_id
_entity_poly.type
_entity_poly.pdbx_seq_one_letter_code
_entity_poly.pdbx_strand_id
1 'polypeptide(L)'
;HQLSQHGLVGSCGNSGLIFSQFFYGLTQHHVAEKTKVKLHDFVEMIALGYTCAYNSVSNPKPGTILTVMEKWVEGYRESLKNTRLNMVEGFKSSVAKAQLALSETMNQLEVLRLNHVVDAGAQGFVNFIEGMLKFLSVGQDQRALILAEQSVVDNLAQLSHEFEDVNELPIFRYCFETVIRAKDENALEPHKVKLEQMGDSIVIGRGAQLLKLHIHTNQPEAVTQLLAQIGDILYQKIDDMLMQYNIANLPRKTRVAIVADTMADLPLELIQAHNIYRIPLQVKINGNSFLDKFSISLPQTFTYLSNPENRIGTAAPSAALVARSFQFLQQHYESILVIPVGKALSSTYDVIVNQSRKYKDKLISVVDSQMNSAPLGLLVAYANQLAEAGISHEEIVVKLESARKETNVLIMLNSLDGLIRSGRLSKSMGFIARLLRLKPLLHMDAQTNKPKVIGAAFTRKGGWKKLTELLKKQQEHNKVKSIAVVHTDSYEHGEIFAKYVTRQTGLKPCYITHASSVSAIHTDKNSFAIGYINQTITL
;
A
#
# COMPACT_ATOMS: atom_id res chain seq x y z
N HIS A 1 -22.02 -20.40 0.01
CA HIS A 1 -20.59 -20.64 -0.25
C HIS A 1 -19.97 -19.59 -1.17
N GLN A 2 -20.38 -19.44 -2.44
CA GLN A 2 -19.76 -18.46 -3.38
C GLN A 2 -19.74 -17.02 -2.83
N LEU A 3 -20.87 -16.53 -2.29
CA LEU A 3 -20.96 -15.19 -1.71
C LEU A 3 -19.96 -14.97 -0.55
N SER A 4 -19.74 -15.99 0.29
CA SER A 4 -18.75 -15.93 1.39
C SER A 4 -17.32 -15.85 0.86
N GLN A 5 -16.97 -16.67 -0.13
CA GLN A 5 -15.62 -16.68 -0.72
C GLN A 5 -15.32 -15.35 -1.45
N HIS A 6 -16.24 -14.89 -2.29
CA HIS A 6 -16.08 -13.61 -2.99
C HIS A 6 -16.11 -12.43 -2.02
N GLY A 7 -16.97 -12.46 -1.01
CA GLY A 7 -17.03 -11.43 0.04
C GLY A 7 -15.74 -11.35 0.86
N LEU A 8 -15.11 -12.48 1.18
CA LEU A 8 -13.84 -12.49 1.92
C LEU A 8 -12.75 -11.78 1.12
N VAL A 9 -12.57 -12.13 -0.15
CA VAL A 9 -11.53 -11.52 -0.99
C VAL A 9 -11.86 -10.06 -1.30
N GLY A 10 -13.10 -9.76 -1.67
CA GLY A 10 -13.57 -8.44 -2.13
C GLY A 10 -13.88 -7.43 -1.03
N SER A 11 -14.00 -7.84 0.23
CA SER A 11 -14.25 -6.93 1.36
C SER A 11 -13.20 -5.81 1.44
N CYS A 12 -13.59 -4.63 1.89
CA CYS A 12 -12.69 -3.52 2.17
C CYS A 12 -12.94 -3.02 3.59
N GLY A 13 -11.87 -2.69 4.32
CA GLY A 13 -11.95 -2.22 5.70
C GLY A 13 -12.58 -3.22 6.69
N ASN A 14 -12.81 -2.73 7.90
CA ASN A 14 -13.35 -3.53 9.00
C ASN A 14 -14.78 -4.01 8.73
N SER A 15 -15.70 -3.09 8.41
CA SER A 15 -17.12 -3.42 8.23
C SER A 15 -17.36 -4.40 7.08
N GLY A 16 -16.65 -4.26 5.96
CA GLY A 16 -16.75 -5.19 4.84
C GLY A 16 -16.26 -6.59 5.21
N LEU A 17 -15.18 -6.68 6.00
CA LEU A 17 -14.63 -7.96 6.44
C LEU A 17 -15.57 -8.65 7.45
N ILE A 18 -16.09 -7.91 8.44
CA ILE A 18 -17.11 -8.39 9.38
C ILE A 18 -18.33 -8.93 8.63
N PHE A 19 -18.81 -8.18 7.63
CA PHE A 19 -19.95 -8.59 6.83
C PHE A 19 -19.66 -9.86 6.01
N SER A 20 -18.44 -10.02 5.47
CA SER A 20 -18.05 -11.27 4.82
C SER A 20 -18.07 -12.47 5.78
N GLN A 21 -17.70 -12.25 7.04
CA GLN A 21 -17.68 -13.30 8.07
C GLN A 21 -19.09 -13.70 8.52
N PHE A 22 -20.05 -12.79 8.43
CA PHE A 22 -21.46 -13.15 8.59
C PHE A 22 -21.87 -14.23 7.57
N PHE A 23 -21.58 -14.04 6.28
CA PHE A 23 -21.88 -15.04 5.25
C PHE A 23 -21.05 -16.32 5.40
N TYR A 24 -19.82 -16.22 5.87
CA TYR A 24 -19.02 -17.39 6.21
C TYR A 24 -19.72 -18.22 7.28
N GLY A 25 -20.19 -17.61 8.38
CA GLY A 25 -20.92 -18.32 9.43
C GLY A 25 -22.20 -18.99 8.94
N LEU A 26 -22.94 -18.38 8.00
CA LEU A 26 -24.10 -19.04 7.38
C LEU A 26 -23.72 -20.38 6.72
N THR A 27 -22.50 -20.50 6.19
CA THR A 27 -22.02 -21.70 5.51
C THR A 27 -21.49 -22.78 6.46
N GLN A 28 -21.26 -22.44 7.73
CA GLN A 28 -20.80 -23.39 8.76
C GLN A 28 -21.94 -24.22 9.33
N HIS A 29 -23.18 -23.75 9.16
CA HIS A 29 -24.34 -24.52 9.56
C HIS A 29 -24.50 -25.70 8.59
N HIS A 30 -24.52 -26.92 9.12
CA HIS A 30 -24.64 -28.13 8.32
C HIS A 30 -26.08 -28.25 7.79
N VAL A 31 -26.33 -27.65 6.62
CA VAL A 31 -27.59 -27.81 5.87
C VAL A 31 -27.47 -28.92 4.81
N ALA A 32 -26.28 -29.50 4.66
CA ALA A 32 -25.99 -30.54 3.69
C ALA A 32 -27.07 -31.64 3.77
N GLU A 33 -27.72 -31.87 2.62
CA GLU A 33 -28.83 -32.83 2.34
C GLU A 33 -30.27 -32.31 2.38
N LYS A 34 -30.57 -31.06 2.76
CA LYS A 34 -31.95 -30.54 2.70
C LYS A 34 -32.26 -29.75 1.43
N THR A 35 -33.26 -30.18 0.65
CA THR A 35 -33.81 -29.41 -0.50
C THR A 35 -34.70 -28.24 -0.08
N LYS A 36 -35.05 -28.14 1.21
CA LYS A 36 -35.83 -27.06 1.81
C LYS A 36 -35.25 -26.67 3.17
N VAL A 37 -35.01 -25.37 3.37
CA VAL A 37 -34.57 -24.81 4.66
C VAL A 37 -35.80 -24.43 5.47
N LYS A 38 -35.96 -24.98 6.68
CA LYS A 38 -37.05 -24.56 7.59
C LYS A 38 -36.74 -23.22 8.22
N LEU A 39 -37.76 -22.52 8.69
CA LEU A 39 -37.60 -21.21 9.35
C LEU A 39 -36.64 -21.27 10.54
N HIS A 40 -36.75 -22.30 11.38
CA HIS A 40 -35.81 -22.53 12.48
C HIS A 40 -34.37 -22.73 12.01
N ASP A 41 -34.17 -23.56 10.97
CA ASP A 41 -32.83 -23.81 10.39
C ASP A 41 -32.22 -22.48 9.89
N PHE A 42 -33.03 -21.63 9.23
CA PHE A 42 -32.59 -20.31 8.75
C PHE A 42 -32.20 -19.37 9.90
N VAL A 43 -32.95 -19.36 11.01
CA VAL A 43 -32.64 -18.52 12.17
C VAL A 43 -31.32 -18.96 12.84
N GLU A 44 -31.08 -20.26 12.95
CA GLU A 44 -29.82 -20.76 13.49
C GLU A 44 -28.65 -20.50 12.53
N MET A 45 -28.87 -20.53 11.21
CA MET A 45 -27.86 -20.08 10.24
C MET A 45 -27.46 -18.62 10.46
N ILE A 46 -28.41 -17.68 10.54
CA ILE A 46 -28.09 -16.25 10.75
C ILE A 46 -27.48 -15.98 12.12
N ALA A 47 -27.87 -16.76 13.16
CA ALA A 47 -27.26 -16.67 14.48
C ALA A 47 -25.80 -17.15 14.48
N LEU A 48 -25.49 -18.20 13.72
CA LEU A 48 -24.12 -18.64 13.50
C LEU A 48 -23.33 -17.61 12.67
N GLY A 49 -23.98 -17.00 11.67
CA GLY A 49 -23.46 -15.85 10.94
C GLY A 49 -23.02 -14.71 11.87
N TYR A 50 -23.90 -14.29 12.79
CA TYR A 50 -23.59 -13.29 13.80
C TYR A 50 -22.42 -13.72 14.69
N THR A 51 -22.44 -14.95 15.21
CA THR A 51 -21.36 -15.48 16.06
C THR A 51 -20.00 -15.42 15.36
N CYS A 52 -19.93 -15.82 14.08
CA CYS A 52 -18.71 -15.75 13.30
C CYS A 52 -18.26 -14.30 13.05
N ALA A 53 -19.20 -13.40 12.71
CA ALA A 53 -18.91 -11.98 12.53
C ALA A 53 -18.37 -11.35 13.82
N TYR A 54 -18.99 -11.62 14.96
CA TYR A 54 -18.58 -11.13 16.27
C TYR A 54 -17.18 -11.64 16.66
N ASN A 55 -16.93 -12.94 16.51
CA ASN A 55 -15.64 -13.55 16.84
C ASN A 55 -14.50 -13.17 15.90
N SER A 56 -14.81 -12.62 14.71
CA SER A 56 -13.79 -12.15 13.77
C SER A 56 -13.09 -10.87 14.22
N VAL A 57 -13.66 -10.14 15.19
CA VAL A 57 -13.16 -8.86 15.69
C VAL A 57 -12.46 -9.06 17.04
N SER A 58 -11.25 -8.52 17.21
CA SER A 58 -10.55 -8.63 18.51
C SER A 58 -11.24 -7.86 19.63
N ASN A 59 -11.76 -6.66 19.35
CA ASN A 59 -12.44 -5.80 20.31
C ASN A 59 -13.76 -5.24 19.74
N PRO A 60 -14.86 -6.02 19.79
CA PRO A 60 -16.18 -5.60 19.32
C PRO A 60 -16.67 -4.32 20.03
N LYS A 61 -17.20 -3.36 19.27
CA LYS A 61 -17.76 -2.11 19.81
C LYS A 61 -19.28 -2.09 19.67
N PRO A 62 -20.04 -1.72 20.71
CA PRO A 62 -21.45 -1.35 20.59
C PRO A 62 -21.64 -0.19 19.60
N GLY A 63 -22.84 -0.06 19.03
CA GLY A 63 -23.16 1.00 18.08
C GLY A 63 -22.59 0.78 16.68
N THR A 64 -22.19 -0.45 16.34
CA THR A 64 -21.62 -0.81 15.04
C THR A 64 -22.50 -1.83 14.31
N ILE A 65 -22.07 -2.24 13.11
CA ILE A 65 -22.67 -3.35 12.35
C ILE A 65 -23.00 -4.59 13.20
N LEU A 66 -22.18 -4.92 14.21
CA LEU A 66 -22.42 -6.06 15.09
C LEU A 66 -23.68 -5.90 15.95
N THR A 67 -23.96 -4.69 16.46
CA THR A 67 -25.18 -4.38 17.22
C THR A 67 -26.43 -4.60 16.37
N VAL A 68 -26.40 -4.17 15.11
CA VAL A 68 -27.53 -4.37 14.19
C VAL A 68 -27.70 -5.84 13.83
N MET A 69 -26.62 -6.58 13.58
CA MET A 69 -26.68 -8.03 13.34
C MET A 69 -27.28 -8.78 14.54
N GLU A 70 -26.87 -8.45 15.76
CA GLU A 70 -27.41 -9.02 16.98
C GLU A 70 -28.92 -8.78 17.09
N LYS A 71 -29.36 -7.52 16.97
CA LYS A 71 -30.77 -7.14 17.11
C LYS A 71 -31.64 -7.72 16.01
N TRP A 72 -31.09 -7.92 14.81
CA TRP A 72 -31.77 -8.64 13.74
C TRP A 72 -32.01 -10.12 14.10
N VAL A 73 -30.97 -10.83 14.56
CA VAL A 73 -31.07 -12.23 14.99
C VAL A 73 -32.03 -12.39 16.18
N GLU A 74 -31.93 -11.53 17.19
CA GLU A 74 -32.84 -11.50 18.35
C GLU A 74 -34.28 -11.27 17.93
N GLY A 75 -34.53 -10.29 17.05
CA GLY A 75 -35.87 -10.01 16.52
C GLY A 75 -36.50 -11.19 15.81
N TYR A 76 -35.68 -11.95 15.08
CA TYR A 76 -36.15 -13.17 14.43
C TYR A 76 -36.46 -14.28 15.44
N ARG A 77 -35.57 -14.52 16.41
CA ARG A 77 -35.76 -15.52 17.47
C ARG A 77 -37.00 -15.25 18.31
N GLU A 78 -37.31 -14.00 18.59
CA GLU A 78 -38.55 -13.64 19.27
C GLU A 78 -39.80 -13.89 18.41
N SER A 79 -39.72 -13.59 17.12
CA SER A 79 -40.82 -13.84 16.19
C SER A 79 -41.13 -15.33 16.06
N LEU A 80 -40.13 -16.22 16.21
CA LEU A 80 -40.32 -17.67 16.26
C LEU A 80 -41.15 -18.16 17.46
N LYS A 81 -41.19 -17.40 18.56
CA LYS A 81 -42.02 -17.76 19.73
C LYS A 81 -43.52 -17.64 19.42
N ASN A 82 -43.88 -16.86 18.40
CA ASN A 82 -45.26 -16.70 17.96
C ASN A 82 -45.55 -17.66 16.80
N THR A 83 -46.23 -18.77 17.10
CA THR A 83 -46.56 -19.84 16.14
C THR A 83 -47.49 -19.40 14.98
N ARG A 84 -48.00 -18.17 15.00
CA ARG A 84 -48.88 -17.63 13.97
C ARG A 84 -48.16 -16.90 12.83
N LEU A 85 -46.89 -16.54 13.00
CA LEU A 85 -46.16 -15.76 11.99
C LEU A 85 -45.55 -16.66 10.93
N ASN A 86 -45.73 -16.31 9.66
CA ASN A 86 -45.02 -16.96 8.55
C ASN A 86 -43.59 -16.41 8.39
N MET A 87 -42.79 -17.05 7.52
CA MET A 87 -41.38 -16.66 7.31
C MET A 87 -41.22 -15.18 6.95
N VAL A 88 -42.05 -14.66 6.05
CA VAL A 88 -41.94 -13.27 5.56
C VAL A 88 -42.35 -12.28 6.65
N GLU A 89 -43.39 -12.59 7.42
CA GLU A 89 -43.82 -11.76 8.55
C GLU A 89 -42.78 -11.72 9.67
N GLY A 90 -42.17 -12.87 10.00
CA GLY A 90 -41.06 -12.95 10.94
C GLY A 90 -39.83 -12.17 10.46
N PHE A 91 -39.50 -12.28 9.16
CA PHE A 91 -38.40 -11.52 8.56
C PHE A 91 -38.67 -10.01 8.62
N LYS A 92 -39.89 -9.57 8.26
CA LYS A 92 -40.30 -8.16 8.33
C LYS A 92 -40.17 -7.59 9.76
N SER A 93 -40.64 -8.33 10.76
CA SER A 93 -40.51 -7.96 12.17
C SER A 93 -39.04 -7.82 12.59
N SER A 94 -38.19 -8.79 12.19
CA SER A 94 -36.76 -8.75 12.49
C SER A 94 -36.04 -7.56 11.85
N VAL A 95 -36.37 -7.20 10.60
CA VAL A 95 -35.78 -6.04 9.91
C VAL A 95 -36.16 -4.73 10.59
N ALA A 96 -37.40 -4.60 11.08
CA ALA A 96 -37.81 -3.43 11.84
C ALA A 96 -36.97 -3.23 13.12
N LYS A 97 -36.59 -4.33 13.80
CA LYS A 97 -35.67 -4.26 14.95
C LYS A 97 -34.27 -3.83 14.54
N ALA A 98 -33.77 -4.32 13.40
CA ALA A 98 -32.47 -3.93 12.86
C ALA A 98 -32.42 -2.43 12.51
N GLN A 99 -33.50 -1.89 11.92
CA GLN A 99 -33.65 -0.45 11.63
C GLN A 99 -33.67 0.40 12.91
N LEU A 100 -34.38 -0.05 13.94
CA LEU A 100 -34.37 0.63 15.24
C LEU A 100 -32.95 0.63 15.83
N ALA A 101 -32.29 -0.53 15.87
CA ALA A 101 -30.91 -0.65 16.34
C ALA A 101 -29.94 0.25 15.56
N LEU A 102 -30.13 0.36 14.23
CA LEU A 102 -29.37 1.26 13.38
C LEU A 102 -29.54 2.72 13.80
N SER A 103 -30.78 3.16 14.03
CA SER A 103 -31.04 4.54 14.48
C SER A 103 -30.41 4.83 15.85
N GLU A 104 -30.31 3.81 16.71
CA GLU A 104 -29.68 3.93 18.02
C GLU A 104 -28.15 3.95 17.95
N THR A 105 -27.52 3.49 16.87
CA THR A 105 -26.03 3.52 16.72
C THR A 105 -25.47 4.93 16.92
N MET A 106 -26.19 5.94 16.44
CA MET A 106 -25.85 7.36 16.61
C MET A 106 -25.64 7.74 18.08
N ASN A 107 -26.41 7.13 19.00
CA ASN A 107 -26.35 7.45 20.43
C ASN A 107 -25.35 6.57 21.20
N GLN A 108 -24.77 5.55 20.57
CA GLN A 108 -23.91 4.57 21.22
C GLN A 108 -22.42 4.84 21.01
N LEU A 109 -22.06 5.63 19.99
CA LEU A 109 -20.69 6.04 19.72
C LEU A 109 -20.59 7.56 19.65
N GLU A 110 -19.62 8.13 20.36
CA GLU A 110 -19.43 9.58 20.44
C GLU A 110 -19.17 10.20 19.06
N VAL A 111 -18.35 9.56 18.23
CA VAL A 111 -18.05 10.01 16.86
C VAL A 111 -19.31 10.12 16.00
N LEU A 112 -20.22 9.14 16.08
CA LEU A 112 -21.47 9.13 15.31
C LEU A 112 -22.42 10.22 15.80
N ARG A 113 -22.51 10.38 17.13
CA ARG A 113 -23.31 11.41 17.79
C ARG A 113 -22.88 12.82 17.38
N LEU A 114 -21.58 13.09 17.39
CA LEU A 114 -21.01 14.40 17.05
C LEU A 114 -21.26 14.78 15.58
N ASN A 115 -21.25 13.78 14.68
CA ASN A 115 -21.46 13.98 13.26
C ASN A 115 -22.94 13.85 12.83
N HIS A 116 -23.86 13.55 13.76
CA HIS A 116 -25.29 13.32 13.48
C HIS A 116 -25.54 12.26 12.39
N VAL A 117 -24.73 11.20 12.39
CA VAL A 117 -24.82 10.08 11.42
C VAL A 117 -24.98 8.75 12.15
N VAL A 118 -25.42 7.72 11.41
CA VAL A 118 -25.42 6.32 11.86
C VAL A 118 -24.17 5.59 11.37
N ASP A 119 -23.87 4.43 11.93
CA ASP A 119 -22.75 3.61 11.46
C ASP A 119 -22.98 3.19 9.99
N ALA A 120 -22.05 3.55 9.10
CA ALA A 120 -22.16 3.27 7.67
C ALA A 120 -22.14 1.76 7.37
N GLY A 121 -21.36 0.98 8.13
CA GLY A 121 -21.33 -0.48 8.02
C GLY A 121 -22.68 -1.11 8.38
N ALA A 122 -23.27 -0.65 9.49
CA ALA A 122 -24.59 -1.05 9.94
C ALA A 122 -25.68 -0.66 8.94
N GLN A 123 -25.65 0.56 8.40
CA GLN A 123 -26.58 1.01 7.36
C GLN A 123 -26.48 0.11 6.12
N GLY A 124 -25.26 -0.21 5.68
CA GLY A 124 -25.03 -1.14 4.57
C GLY A 124 -25.63 -2.52 4.82
N PHE A 125 -25.50 -3.05 6.04
CA PHE A 125 -26.13 -4.31 6.43
C PHE A 125 -27.66 -4.24 6.43
N VAL A 126 -28.25 -3.17 6.96
CA VAL A 126 -29.71 -2.95 6.93
C VAL A 126 -30.22 -2.90 5.50
N ASN A 127 -29.58 -2.11 4.63
CA ASN A 127 -29.95 -2.02 3.21
C ASN A 127 -29.92 -3.40 2.54
N PHE A 128 -28.95 -4.24 2.90
CA PHE A 128 -28.84 -5.59 2.36
C PHE A 128 -30.01 -6.48 2.78
N ILE A 129 -30.34 -6.54 4.08
CA ILE A 129 -31.46 -7.36 4.57
C ILE A 129 -32.83 -6.80 4.13
N GLU A 130 -32.95 -5.49 3.94
CA GLU A 130 -34.13 -4.87 3.32
C GLU A 130 -34.31 -5.32 1.87
N GLY A 131 -33.21 -5.39 1.10
CA GLY A 131 -33.19 -5.95 -0.25
C GLY A 131 -33.68 -7.40 -0.27
N MET A 132 -33.22 -8.23 0.68
CA MET A 132 -33.71 -9.61 0.85
C MET A 132 -35.21 -9.64 1.17
N LEU A 133 -35.69 -8.81 2.10
CA LEU A 133 -37.10 -8.73 2.47
C LEU A 133 -37.96 -8.30 1.28
N LYS A 134 -37.51 -7.30 0.51
CA LYS A 134 -38.20 -6.82 -0.70
C LYS A 134 -38.37 -7.97 -1.69
N PHE A 135 -37.31 -8.73 -1.98
CA PHE A 135 -37.38 -9.89 -2.86
C PHE A 135 -38.35 -10.97 -2.35
N LEU A 136 -38.33 -11.27 -1.05
CA LEU A 136 -39.20 -12.27 -0.44
C LEU A 136 -40.67 -11.85 -0.42
N SER A 137 -40.95 -10.54 -0.33
CA SER A 137 -42.31 -9.99 -0.20
C SER A 137 -43.06 -9.80 -1.52
N VAL A 138 -42.38 -9.90 -2.67
CA VAL A 138 -42.98 -9.69 -4.00
C VAL A 138 -43.28 -11.00 -4.75
N GLY A 139 -44.21 -10.94 -5.71
CA GLY A 139 -44.57 -12.05 -6.60
C GLY A 139 -43.51 -12.36 -7.66
N GLN A 140 -43.68 -13.49 -8.38
CA GLN A 140 -42.67 -13.99 -9.35
C GLN A 140 -42.30 -13.00 -10.45
N ASP A 141 -43.28 -12.29 -11.04
CA ASP A 141 -43.03 -11.33 -12.12
C ASP A 141 -42.17 -10.14 -11.66
N GLN A 142 -42.40 -9.65 -10.44
CA GLN A 142 -41.60 -8.59 -9.84
C GLN A 142 -40.20 -9.07 -9.45
N ARG A 143 -40.04 -10.34 -9.04
CA ARG A 143 -38.71 -10.94 -8.82
C ARG A 143 -37.90 -11.00 -10.10
N ALA A 144 -38.54 -11.38 -11.22
CA ALA A 144 -37.87 -11.41 -12.52
C ALA A 144 -37.38 -10.02 -12.94
N LEU A 145 -38.17 -8.97 -12.69
CA LEU A 145 -37.77 -7.58 -12.92
C LEU A 145 -36.57 -7.14 -12.07
N ILE A 146 -36.57 -7.46 -10.76
CA ILE A 146 -35.46 -7.16 -9.85
C ILE A 146 -34.15 -7.84 -10.33
N LEU A 147 -34.25 -9.07 -10.82
CA LEU A 147 -33.08 -9.81 -11.34
C LEU A 147 -32.65 -9.32 -12.73
N ALA A 148 -33.58 -8.84 -13.55
CA ALA A 148 -33.29 -8.30 -14.88
C ALA A 148 -32.63 -6.91 -14.82
N GLU A 149 -33.02 -6.04 -13.86
CA GLU A 149 -32.36 -4.74 -13.65
C GLU A 149 -30.86 -4.86 -13.37
N GLN A 150 -30.42 -5.97 -12.76
CA GLN A 150 -28.99 -6.23 -12.54
C GLN A 150 -28.21 -6.51 -13.85
N SER A 151 -28.87 -7.01 -14.90
CA SER A 151 -28.21 -7.25 -16.19
C SER A 151 -27.94 -5.97 -17.01
N VAL A 152 -28.47 -4.82 -16.57
CA VAL A 152 -28.33 -3.51 -17.24
C VAL A 152 -27.28 -2.62 -16.55
N VAL A 153 -26.71 -3.06 -15.42
CA VAL A 153 -25.65 -2.35 -14.70
C VAL A 153 -24.33 -3.12 -14.83
N ASP A 154 -23.87 -3.31 -16.07
CA ASP A 154 -22.50 -3.77 -16.37
C ASP A 154 -21.44 -2.66 -16.18
N ASN A 155 -21.83 -1.54 -15.57
CA ASN A 155 -20.93 -0.49 -15.10
C ASN A 155 -21.13 -0.34 -13.59
N LEU A 156 -20.50 -1.19 -12.77
CA LEU A 156 -20.14 -0.90 -11.37
C LEU A 156 -19.35 -2.08 -10.76
N ALA A 157 -18.19 -2.35 -11.35
CA ALA A 157 -17.03 -2.84 -10.61
C ALA A 157 -15.93 -1.76 -10.62
N GLN A 158 -16.31 -0.49 -10.47
CA GLN A 158 -15.50 0.37 -9.63
C GLN A 158 -15.65 -0.22 -8.23
N LEU A 159 -14.71 -1.09 -7.86
CA LEU A 159 -14.44 -1.42 -6.47
C LEU A 159 -14.60 -0.11 -5.71
N SER A 160 -15.62 -0.03 -4.86
CA SER A 160 -15.81 1.07 -3.93
C SER A 160 -14.59 1.05 -3.01
N HIS A 161 -13.53 1.68 -3.48
CA HIS A 161 -12.30 1.91 -2.74
C HIS A 161 -12.61 3.06 -1.80
N GLU A 162 -13.37 2.75 -0.76
CA GLU A 162 -13.49 3.63 0.38
C GLU A 162 -12.10 3.68 1.01
N PHE A 163 -11.55 4.90 1.04
CA PHE A 163 -10.50 5.24 1.98
C PHE A 163 -11.11 5.19 3.36
N GLU A 164 -10.30 4.91 4.38
CA GLU A 164 -10.79 5.05 5.74
C GLU A 164 -11.26 6.46 6.01
N ASP A 165 -12.14 6.58 7.00
CA ASP A 165 -12.62 7.86 7.44
C ASP A 165 -11.42 8.76 7.80
N VAL A 166 -11.21 9.79 7.00
CA VAL A 166 -10.13 10.76 7.18
C VAL A 166 -10.55 11.88 8.14
N ASN A 167 -11.73 11.85 8.75
CA ASN A 167 -12.19 12.95 9.61
C ASN A 167 -11.47 13.01 10.97
N GLU A 168 -10.93 11.89 11.45
CA GLU A 168 -10.23 11.81 12.73
C GLU A 168 -8.74 11.57 12.56
N LEU A 169 -7.93 12.21 13.41
CA LEU A 169 -6.49 11.98 13.43
C LEU A 169 -6.21 10.53 13.84
N PRO A 170 -5.56 9.72 12.98
CA PRO A 170 -5.42 8.29 13.25
C PRO A 170 -4.35 8.04 14.32
N ILE A 171 -4.62 7.10 15.23
CA ILE A 171 -3.69 6.68 16.30
C ILE A 171 -2.48 5.95 15.71
N PHE A 172 -2.75 5.06 14.75
CA PHE A 172 -1.73 4.34 14.00
C PHE A 172 -1.63 4.91 12.59
N ARG A 173 -0.43 4.89 12.03
CA ARG A 173 -0.18 5.47 10.71
C ARG A 173 -0.77 4.66 9.58
N TYR A 174 -0.69 3.33 9.66
CA TYR A 174 -1.01 2.48 8.52
C TYR A 174 -2.25 1.64 8.78
N CYS A 175 -3.16 1.65 7.81
CA CYS A 175 -4.15 0.60 7.66
C CYS A 175 -3.54 -0.50 6.80
N PHE A 176 -3.35 -1.67 7.39
CA PHE A 176 -2.77 -2.83 6.73
C PHE A 176 -3.80 -3.93 6.55
N GLU A 177 -4.09 -4.24 5.29
CA GLU A 177 -4.92 -5.36 4.88
C GLU A 177 -4.09 -6.38 4.09
N THR A 178 -4.31 -7.66 4.35
CA THR A 178 -3.59 -8.73 3.66
C THR A 178 -4.40 -10.00 3.61
N VAL A 179 -4.26 -10.73 2.50
CA VAL A 179 -4.85 -12.07 2.32
C VAL A 179 -3.72 -13.08 2.28
N ILE A 180 -3.81 -14.08 3.16
CA ILE A 180 -2.87 -15.20 3.21
C ILE A 180 -3.59 -16.51 2.90
N ARG A 181 -2.89 -17.42 2.21
CA ARG A 181 -3.29 -18.80 2.06
C ARG A 181 -2.61 -19.61 3.14
N ALA A 182 -3.40 -20.19 4.04
CA ALA A 182 -2.90 -21.01 5.14
C ALA A 182 -3.45 -22.43 5.02
N LYS A 183 -2.70 -23.42 5.51
CA LYS A 183 -3.16 -24.82 5.55
C LYS A 183 -4.33 -25.02 6.51
N ASP A 184 -4.35 -24.23 7.58
CA ASP A 184 -5.38 -24.25 8.63
C ASP A 184 -6.02 -22.86 8.74
N GLU A 185 -7.35 -22.83 8.80
CA GLU A 185 -8.11 -21.59 8.96
C GLU A 185 -8.00 -21.00 10.38
N ASN A 186 -7.46 -21.76 11.33
CA ASN A 186 -7.15 -21.29 12.68
C ASN A 186 -5.69 -20.90 12.88
N ALA A 187 -4.88 -20.86 11.80
CA ALA A 187 -3.45 -20.65 11.91
C ALA A 187 -3.04 -19.29 12.50
N LEU A 188 -3.94 -18.30 12.53
CA LEU A 188 -3.71 -17.00 13.18
C LEU A 188 -4.13 -16.96 14.66
N GLU A 189 -4.90 -17.93 15.16
CA GLU A 189 -5.41 -17.93 16.54
C GLU A 189 -4.28 -17.87 17.58
N PRO A 190 -3.20 -18.68 17.47
CA PRO A 190 -2.08 -18.63 18.42
C PRO A 190 -1.31 -17.30 18.40
N HIS A 191 -1.53 -16.48 17.37
CA HIS A 191 -0.81 -15.23 17.14
C HIS A 191 -1.65 -13.98 17.46
N LYS A 192 -2.91 -14.14 17.89
CA LYS A 192 -3.84 -13.04 18.17
C LYS A 192 -3.26 -12.03 19.17
N VAL A 193 -2.74 -12.50 20.31
CA VAL A 193 -2.11 -11.65 21.34
C VAL A 193 -0.91 -10.86 20.78
N LYS A 194 -0.12 -11.50 19.91
CA LYS A 194 1.03 -10.85 19.27
C LYS A 194 0.58 -9.77 18.28
N LEU A 195 -0.50 -10.01 17.53
CA LEU A 195 -1.09 -9.01 16.64
C LEU A 195 -1.67 -7.83 17.43
N GLU A 196 -2.33 -8.07 18.55
CA GLU A 196 -2.86 -7.04 19.46
C GLU A 196 -1.77 -6.17 20.09
N GLN A 197 -0.56 -6.69 20.23
CA GLN A 197 0.62 -5.89 20.64
C GLN A 197 1.19 -5.04 19.49
N MET A 198 0.89 -5.38 18.24
CA MET A 198 1.41 -4.71 17.05
C MET A 198 0.49 -3.62 16.51
N GLY A 199 -0.77 -3.56 16.97
CA GLY A 199 -1.76 -2.65 16.41
C GLY A 199 -3.14 -2.79 17.04
N ASP A 200 -4.09 -2.00 16.54
CA ASP A 200 -5.49 -2.05 16.94
C ASP A 200 -6.43 -2.38 15.78
N SER A 201 -7.74 -2.35 16.08
CA SER A 201 -8.82 -2.52 15.09
C SER A 201 -8.67 -3.80 14.27
N ILE A 202 -8.25 -4.88 14.93
CA ILE A 202 -7.94 -6.16 14.28
C ILE A 202 -9.22 -6.89 13.92
N VAL A 203 -9.32 -7.25 12.64
CA VAL A 203 -10.37 -8.14 12.12
C VAL A 203 -9.71 -9.27 11.32
N ILE A 204 -10.06 -10.52 11.67
CA ILE A 204 -9.55 -11.73 11.02
C ILE A 204 -10.73 -12.47 10.37
N GLY A 205 -10.80 -12.39 9.04
CA GLY A 205 -11.74 -13.18 8.26
C GLY A 205 -11.17 -14.52 7.82
N ARG A 206 -12.04 -15.53 7.76
CA ARG A 206 -11.72 -16.91 7.36
C ARG A 206 -12.60 -17.35 6.20
N GLY A 207 -12.08 -18.26 5.39
CA GLY A 207 -12.88 -19.03 4.46
C GLY A 207 -12.07 -19.68 3.33
N ALA A 208 -12.32 -20.98 3.11
CA ALA A 208 -11.75 -21.76 2.02
C ALA A 208 -10.22 -21.71 1.97
N GLN A 209 -9.57 -21.97 3.11
CA GLN A 209 -8.11 -21.92 3.31
C GLN A 209 -7.48 -20.52 3.11
N LEU A 210 -8.31 -19.48 3.01
CA LEU A 210 -7.88 -18.11 3.00
C LEU A 210 -8.14 -17.47 4.36
N LEU A 211 -7.18 -16.68 4.80
CA LEU A 211 -7.31 -15.79 5.93
C LEU A 211 -7.09 -14.37 5.44
N LYS A 212 -7.95 -13.46 5.88
CA LYS A 212 -7.80 -12.04 5.61
C LYS A 212 -7.66 -11.31 6.92
N LEU A 213 -6.56 -10.56 7.04
CA LEU A 213 -6.30 -9.70 8.19
C LEU A 213 -6.52 -8.25 7.77
N HIS A 214 -7.21 -7.51 8.63
CA HIS A 214 -7.13 -6.05 8.69
C HIS A 214 -6.57 -5.67 10.07
N ILE A 215 -5.62 -4.72 10.10
CA ILE A 215 -5.02 -4.19 11.33
C ILE A 215 -4.54 -2.76 11.10
N HIS A 216 -4.75 -1.88 12.08
CA HIS A 216 -4.08 -0.58 12.10
C HIS A 216 -2.76 -0.69 12.87
N THR A 217 -1.64 -0.32 12.25
CA THR A 217 -0.31 -0.50 12.86
C THR A 217 0.69 0.57 12.42
N ASN A 218 1.77 0.73 13.18
CA ASN A 218 2.96 1.49 12.79
C ASN A 218 4.08 0.58 12.23
N GLN A 219 3.90 -0.74 12.27
CA GLN A 219 4.92 -1.75 11.94
C GLN A 219 4.41 -2.80 10.93
N PRO A 220 3.90 -2.40 9.75
CA PRO A 220 3.39 -3.35 8.75
C PRO A 220 4.42 -4.42 8.34
N GLU A 221 5.71 -4.12 8.40
CA GLU A 221 6.81 -5.05 8.14
C GLU A 221 6.92 -6.17 9.17
N ALA A 222 6.63 -5.89 10.45
CA ALA A 222 6.65 -6.89 11.51
C ALA A 222 5.44 -7.83 11.41
N VAL A 223 4.26 -7.25 11.13
CA VAL A 223 3.04 -8.02 10.87
C VAL A 223 3.25 -8.91 9.64
N THR A 224 3.78 -8.35 8.54
CA THR A 224 4.04 -9.11 7.31
C THR A 224 5.01 -10.27 7.55
N GLN A 225 6.08 -10.04 8.31
CA GLN A 225 7.06 -11.09 8.64
C GLN A 225 6.44 -12.24 9.42
N LEU A 226 5.55 -11.94 10.38
CA LEU A 226 4.80 -12.96 11.11
C LEU A 226 3.91 -13.77 10.17
N LEU A 227 3.15 -13.10 9.31
CA LEU A 227 2.21 -13.76 8.39
C LEU A 227 2.91 -14.62 7.34
N ALA A 228 4.09 -14.20 6.86
CA ALA A 228 4.90 -14.98 5.92
C ALA A 228 5.43 -16.30 6.52
N GLN A 229 5.41 -16.46 7.84
CA GLN A 229 5.75 -17.72 8.53
C GLN A 229 4.56 -18.68 8.61
N ILE A 230 3.34 -18.15 8.46
CA ILE A 230 2.07 -18.88 8.63
C ILE A 230 1.57 -19.42 7.30
N GLY A 231 1.72 -18.66 6.22
CA GLY A 231 1.24 -19.04 4.90
C GLY A 231 1.72 -18.13 3.78
N ASP A 232 1.18 -18.36 2.59
CA ASP A 232 1.55 -17.61 1.38
C ASP A 232 0.77 -16.30 1.32
N ILE A 233 1.46 -15.17 1.22
CA ILE A 233 0.87 -13.85 1.08
C ILE A 233 0.42 -13.65 -0.37
N LEU A 234 -0.89 -13.60 -0.57
CA LEU A 234 -1.51 -13.46 -1.89
C LEU A 234 -1.74 -12.00 -2.28
N TYR A 235 -2.05 -11.16 -1.29
CA TYR A 235 -2.42 -9.77 -1.50
C TYR A 235 -2.04 -8.93 -0.29
N GLN A 236 -1.60 -7.69 -0.53
CA GLN A 236 -1.34 -6.70 0.52
C GLN A 236 -1.83 -5.33 0.05
N LYS A 237 -2.39 -4.59 1.00
CA LYS A 237 -2.75 -3.18 0.88
C LYS A 237 -2.31 -2.48 2.15
N ILE A 238 -1.50 -1.45 2.00
CA ILE A 238 -1.05 -0.60 3.10
C ILE A 238 -1.35 0.83 2.71
N ASP A 239 -2.31 1.44 3.40
CA ASP A 239 -2.63 2.84 3.25
C ASP A 239 -2.00 3.65 4.39
N ASP A 240 -1.43 4.80 4.08
CA ASP A 240 -0.91 5.76 5.06
C ASP A 240 -2.06 6.67 5.50
N MET A 241 -2.79 6.27 6.54
CA MET A 241 -3.92 7.01 7.10
C MET A 241 -3.51 8.41 7.54
N LEU A 242 -2.34 8.56 8.15
CA LEU A 242 -1.88 9.87 8.62
C LEU A 242 -1.64 10.83 7.44
N MET A 243 -1.05 10.32 6.36
CA MET A 243 -0.89 11.09 5.13
C MET A 243 -2.24 11.43 4.49
N GLN A 244 -3.17 10.48 4.46
CA GLN A 244 -4.52 10.70 3.91
C GLN A 244 -5.29 11.75 4.71
N TYR A 245 -5.26 11.66 6.05
CA TYR A 245 -5.78 12.66 6.97
C TYR A 245 -5.18 14.04 6.70
N ASN A 246 -3.85 14.13 6.60
CA ASN A 246 -3.17 15.41 6.36
C ASN A 246 -3.59 16.04 5.01
N ILE A 247 -3.71 15.23 3.97
CA ILE A 247 -4.12 15.69 2.63
C ILE A 247 -5.59 16.15 2.62
N ALA A 248 -6.46 15.47 3.36
CA ALA A 248 -7.88 15.77 3.41
C ALA A 248 -8.22 16.98 4.30
N ASN A 249 -7.52 17.17 5.42
CA ASN A 249 -7.94 18.10 6.47
C ASN A 249 -7.03 19.30 6.69
N LEU A 250 -5.76 19.26 6.27
CA LEU A 250 -4.84 20.37 6.48
C LEU A 250 -4.85 21.34 5.28
N PRO A 251 -4.59 22.64 5.50
CA PRO A 251 -4.45 23.61 4.42
C PRO A 251 -3.41 23.15 3.39
N ARG A 252 -3.82 23.10 2.12
CA ARG A 252 -2.96 22.61 1.04
C ARG A 252 -1.84 23.62 0.77
N LYS A 253 -0.59 23.15 0.82
CA LYS A 253 0.58 23.92 0.37
C LYS A 253 0.66 24.01 -1.16
N THR A 254 0.12 23.04 -1.89
CA THR A 254 0.26 22.92 -3.34
C THR A 254 -1.04 22.51 -4.02
N ARG A 255 -1.20 22.90 -5.28
CA ARG A 255 -2.31 22.46 -6.16
C ARG A 255 -2.00 21.18 -6.93
N VAL A 256 -0.71 20.88 -7.10
CA VAL A 256 -0.19 19.71 -7.82
C VAL A 256 0.24 18.65 -6.81
N ALA A 257 -0.30 17.44 -6.92
CA ALA A 257 0.22 16.30 -6.18
C ALA A 257 1.57 15.86 -6.77
N ILE A 258 2.64 15.90 -5.96
CA ILE A 258 3.92 15.31 -6.33
C ILE A 258 3.92 13.85 -5.89
N VAL A 259 4.12 12.95 -6.85
CA VAL A 259 4.10 11.51 -6.63
C VAL A 259 5.43 10.92 -7.05
N ALA A 260 6.05 10.16 -6.16
CA ALA A 260 7.26 9.38 -6.42
C ALA A 260 7.01 7.90 -6.15
N ASP A 261 7.93 7.05 -6.57
CA ASP A 261 7.96 5.67 -6.12
C ASP A 261 9.05 5.42 -5.07
N THR A 262 9.06 4.24 -4.44
CA THR A 262 10.00 3.96 -3.35
C THR A 262 11.46 3.92 -3.77
N MET A 263 11.78 3.82 -5.06
CA MET A 263 13.15 3.95 -5.54
C MET A 263 13.64 5.39 -5.58
N ALA A 264 12.82 6.40 -5.28
CA ALA A 264 13.31 7.77 -5.13
C ALA A 264 14.25 7.94 -3.93
N ASP A 265 14.23 6.99 -2.98
CA ASP A 265 15.05 6.99 -1.77
C ASP A 265 15.04 8.36 -1.07
N LEU A 266 13.82 8.88 -0.85
CA LEU A 266 13.59 10.06 -0.03
C LEU A 266 13.44 9.65 1.45
N PRO A 267 14.06 10.39 2.38
CA PRO A 267 13.76 10.31 3.81
C PRO A 267 12.25 10.42 4.09
N LEU A 268 11.80 9.67 5.09
CA LEU A 268 10.39 9.64 5.48
C LEU A 268 9.91 11.00 5.99
N GLU A 269 10.80 11.72 6.67
CA GLU A 269 10.57 13.04 7.25
C GLU A 269 10.28 14.06 6.15
N LEU A 270 10.99 14.00 5.03
CA LEU A 270 10.78 14.87 3.88
C LEU A 270 9.48 14.53 3.15
N ILE A 271 9.21 13.24 2.97
CA ILE A 271 7.93 12.77 2.41
C ILE A 271 6.76 13.35 3.20
N GLN A 272 6.85 13.34 4.53
CA GLN A 272 5.81 13.85 5.42
C GLN A 272 5.71 15.37 5.42
N ALA A 273 6.83 16.09 5.54
CA ALA A 273 6.84 17.55 5.64
C ALA A 273 6.25 18.25 4.39
N HIS A 274 6.36 17.58 3.25
CA HIS A 274 5.98 18.10 1.93
C HIS A 274 4.81 17.37 1.28
N ASN A 275 4.18 16.39 1.97
CA ASN A 275 3.09 15.58 1.43
C ASN A 275 3.41 14.91 0.06
N ILE A 276 4.65 14.46 -0.14
CA ILE A 276 5.06 13.77 -1.38
C ILE A 276 4.50 12.35 -1.37
N TYR A 277 3.51 12.05 -2.21
CA TYR A 277 2.86 10.75 -2.20
C TYR A 277 3.79 9.66 -2.76
N ARG A 278 3.80 8.47 -2.15
CA ARG A 278 4.75 7.40 -2.50
C ARG A 278 4.06 6.12 -2.96
N ILE A 279 4.38 5.66 -4.16
CA ILE A 279 3.95 4.38 -4.73
C ILE A 279 5.00 3.29 -4.43
N PRO A 280 4.71 2.25 -3.64
CA PRO A 280 5.66 1.17 -3.41
C PRO A 280 5.89 0.25 -4.60
N LEU A 281 7.15 0.01 -4.91
CA LEU A 281 7.56 -1.16 -5.70
C LEU A 281 7.47 -2.42 -4.84
N GLN A 282 7.56 -3.58 -5.49
CA GLN A 282 7.44 -4.87 -4.83
C GLN A 282 8.79 -5.58 -4.70
N VAL A 283 9.02 -6.19 -3.55
CA VAL A 283 10.06 -7.19 -3.33
C VAL A 283 9.40 -8.57 -3.32
N LYS A 284 9.91 -9.51 -4.12
CA LYS A 284 9.42 -10.88 -4.19
C LYS A 284 10.38 -11.78 -3.43
N ILE A 285 9.89 -12.55 -2.46
CA ILE A 285 10.71 -13.49 -1.68
C ILE A 285 9.96 -14.82 -1.56
N ASN A 286 10.54 -15.89 -2.11
CA ASN A 286 9.99 -17.25 -2.03
C ASN A 286 8.51 -17.34 -2.48
N GLY A 287 8.14 -16.59 -3.51
CA GLY A 287 6.76 -16.51 -4.02
C GLY A 287 5.88 -15.45 -3.34
N ASN A 288 6.23 -15.00 -2.14
CA ASN A 288 5.54 -13.93 -1.44
C ASN A 288 5.88 -12.55 -2.01
N SER A 289 4.93 -11.63 -1.89
CA SER A 289 5.08 -10.25 -2.34
C SER A 289 5.05 -9.28 -1.17
N PHE A 290 6.06 -8.42 -1.10
CA PHE A 290 6.21 -7.38 -0.08
C PHE A 290 6.24 -6.00 -0.74
N LEU A 291 5.63 -5.00 -0.09
CA LEU A 291 5.66 -3.59 -0.49
C LEU A 291 6.88 -2.91 0.12
N ASP A 292 7.81 -2.46 -0.73
CA ASP A 292 9.06 -1.83 -0.32
C ASP A 292 8.84 -0.60 0.57
N LYS A 293 9.65 -0.44 1.63
CA LYS A 293 9.54 0.62 2.65
C LYS A 293 8.24 0.62 3.49
N PHE A 294 7.35 -0.36 3.30
CA PHE A 294 6.14 -0.52 4.11
C PHE A 294 6.11 -1.91 4.74
N SER A 295 5.94 -2.97 3.94
CA SER A 295 5.81 -4.34 4.44
C SER A 295 7.15 -5.09 4.51
N ILE A 296 8.23 -4.45 4.06
CA ILE A 296 9.60 -4.97 4.18
C ILE A 296 10.60 -3.83 4.39
N SER A 297 11.47 -4.03 5.38
CA SER A 297 12.57 -3.13 5.70
C SER A 297 13.88 -3.55 5.04
N LEU A 298 14.83 -2.62 4.96
CA LEU A 298 16.17 -2.90 4.44
C LEU A 298 16.92 -3.96 5.29
N PRO A 299 16.90 -3.93 6.64
CA PRO A 299 17.48 -4.99 7.46
C PRO A 299 16.87 -6.38 7.19
N GLN A 300 15.54 -6.48 7.07
CA GLN A 300 14.88 -7.76 6.75
C GLN A 300 15.30 -8.26 5.37
N THR A 301 15.35 -7.38 4.37
CA THR A 301 15.83 -7.72 3.01
C THR A 301 17.23 -8.33 3.05
N PHE A 302 18.10 -7.77 3.88
CA PHE A 302 19.45 -8.26 4.09
C PHE A 302 19.55 -9.57 4.85
N THR A 303 18.63 -9.83 5.78
CA THR A 303 18.48 -11.15 6.40
C THR A 303 18.07 -12.17 5.35
N TYR A 304 17.08 -11.87 4.52
CA TYR A 304 16.67 -12.77 3.43
C TYR A 304 17.81 -13.02 2.42
N LEU A 305 18.53 -11.99 2.00
CA LEU A 305 19.66 -12.12 1.05
C LEU A 305 20.83 -12.94 1.59
N SER A 306 20.98 -13.03 2.91
CA SER A 306 22.07 -13.81 3.52
C SER A 306 21.85 -15.32 3.46
N ASN A 307 20.62 -15.78 3.22
CA ASN A 307 20.30 -17.18 3.05
C ASN A 307 20.20 -17.52 1.55
N PRO A 308 21.12 -18.34 1.00
CA PRO A 308 21.18 -18.67 -0.43
C PRO A 308 19.97 -19.46 -0.95
N GLU A 309 19.20 -20.10 -0.06
CA GLU A 309 17.97 -20.81 -0.44
C GLU A 309 16.82 -19.86 -0.82
N ASN A 310 16.91 -18.59 -0.40
CA ASN A 310 15.86 -17.63 -0.69
C ASN A 310 15.90 -17.16 -2.14
N ARG A 311 14.76 -17.30 -2.83
CA ARG A 311 14.53 -16.74 -4.16
C ARG A 311 14.02 -15.32 -4.01
N ILE A 312 14.88 -14.35 -4.31
CA ILE A 312 14.59 -12.92 -4.12
C ILE A 312 14.60 -12.20 -5.47
N GLY A 313 13.61 -11.34 -5.68
CA GLY A 313 13.48 -10.51 -6.87
C GLY A 313 12.75 -9.21 -6.59
N THR A 314 12.57 -8.40 -7.63
CA THR A 314 11.87 -7.13 -7.56
C THR A 314 10.81 -7.06 -8.67
N ALA A 315 9.74 -6.31 -8.44
CA ALA A 315 8.69 -6.09 -9.43
C ALA A 315 8.13 -4.67 -9.34
N ALA A 316 7.58 -4.19 -10.46
CA ALA A 316 6.82 -2.94 -10.52
C ALA A 316 5.58 -3.00 -9.59
N PRO A 317 5.00 -1.85 -9.20
CA PRO A 317 3.71 -1.82 -8.51
C PRO A 317 2.62 -2.52 -9.34
N SER A 318 1.60 -3.05 -8.68
CA SER A 318 0.44 -3.61 -9.37
C SER A 318 -0.44 -2.49 -9.94
N ALA A 319 -1.19 -2.78 -11.00
CA ALA A 319 -2.15 -1.84 -11.58
C ALA A 319 -3.18 -1.35 -10.56
N ALA A 320 -3.66 -2.25 -9.69
CA ALA A 320 -4.63 -1.93 -8.63
C ALA A 320 -4.05 -0.93 -7.62
N LEU A 321 -2.78 -1.11 -7.23
CA LEU A 321 -2.11 -0.20 -6.30
C LEU A 321 -1.97 1.20 -6.89
N VAL A 322 -1.51 1.32 -8.13
CA VAL A 322 -1.42 2.62 -8.82
C VAL A 322 -2.80 3.27 -9.01
N ALA A 323 -3.80 2.48 -9.41
CA ALA A 323 -5.17 2.98 -9.59
C ALA A 323 -5.72 3.57 -8.28
N ARG A 324 -5.50 2.89 -7.14
CA ARG A 324 -5.90 3.38 -5.81
C ARG A 324 -5.23 4.72 -5.47
N SER A 325 -3.94 4.85 -5.74
CA SER A 325 -3.22 6.12 -5.52
C SER A 325 -3.82 7.28 -6.33
N PHE A 326 -4.14 7.06 -7.61
CA PHE A 326 -4.78 8.09 -8.43
C PHE A 326 -6.20 8.41 -7.99
N GLN A 327 -6.97 7.40 -7.59
CA GLN A 327 -8.32 7.61 -7.08
C GLN A 327 -8.35 8.47 -5.82
N PHE A 328 -7.39 8.28 -4.92
CA PHE A 328 -7.22 9.15 -3.75
C PHE A 328 -6.86 10.57 -4.18
N LEU A 329 -5.74 10.70 -4.91
CA LEU A 329 -5.16 12.01 -5.20
C LEU A 329 -6.07 12.88 -6.08
N GLN A 330 -6.87 12.28 -6.98
CA GLN A 330 -7.76 13.05 -7.83
C GLN A 330 -8.88 13.78 -7.06
N GLN A 331 -9.25 13.29 -5.87
CA GLN A 331 -10.26 13.92 -5.02
C GLN A 331 -9.70 15.17 -4.31
N HIS A 332 -8.38 15.26 -4.15
CA HIS A 332 -7.74 16.24 -3.27
C HIS A 332 -6.75 17.19 -3.97
N TYR A 333 -6.43 17.01 -5.25
CA TYR A 333 -5.50 17.89 -5.98
C TYR A 333 -6.08 18.34 -7.31
N GLU A 334 -5.62 19.46 -7.88
CA GLU A 334 -6.07 19.88 -9.21
C GLU A 334 -5.45 19.00 -10.30
N SER A 335 -4.18 18.63 -10.14
CA SER A 335 -3.43 17.77 -11.05
C SER A 335 -2.43 16.87 -10.32
N ILE A 336 -1.94 15.84 -11.00
CA ILE A 336 -1.03 14.83 -10.42
C ILE A 336 0.22 14.73 -11.29
N LEU A 337 1.39 14.95 -10.71
CA LEU A 337 2.68 14.81 -11.37
C LEU A 337 3.45 13.63 -10.78
N VAL A 338 3.65 12.59 -11.58
CA VAL A 338 4.35 11.37 -11.18
C VAL A 338 5.77 11.36 -11.74
N ILE A 339 6.76 11.16 -10.88
CA ILE A 339 8.18 11.07 -11.22
C ILE A 339 8.69 9.71 -10.73
N PRO A 340 8.47 8.62 -11.49
CA PRO A 340 8.92 7.29 -11.11
C PRO A 340 10.38 7.03 -11.50
N VAL A 341 10.90 5.88 -11.10
CA VAL A 341 12.11 5.28 -11.62
C VAL A 341 12.11 5.22 -13.14
N GLY A 342 13.25 5.54 -13.74
CA GLY A 342 13.39 5.66 -15.18
C GLY A 342 12.99 4.40 -15.94
N LYS A 343 12.34 4.57 -17.10
CA LYS A 343 11.75 3.47 -17.88
C LYS A 343 12.77 2.42 -18.35
N ALA A 344 14.03 2.81 -18.52
CA ALA A 344 15.12 1.89 -18.89
C ALA A 344 15.52 0.93 -17.76
N LEU A 345 15.10 1.23 -16.52
CA LEU A 345 15.46 0.51 -15.30
C LEU A 345 14.30 -0.34 -14.74
N SER A 346 13.05 0.02 -15.01
CA SER A 346 11.88 -0.70 -14.50
C SER A 346 10.66 -0.47 -15.39
N SER A 347 9.78 -1.47 -15.46
CA SER A 347 8.44 -1.34 -16.05
C SER A 347 7.49 -0.49 -15.21
N THR A 348 7.91 0.00 -14.03
CA THR A 348 7.13 0.92 -13.17
C THR A 348 6.56 2.09 -13.96
N TYR A 349 7.37 2.72 -14.82
CA TYR A 349 6.93 3.82 -15.69
C TYR A 349 5.73 3.40 -16.56
N ASP A 350 5.83 2.26 -17.25
CA ASP A 350 4.78 1.79 -18.16
C ASP A 350 3.49 1.42 -17.42
N VAL A 351 3.60 0.78 -16.23
CA VAL A 351 2.42 0.48 -15.39
C VAL A 351 1.69 1.77 -15.01
N ILE A 352 2.45 2.80 -14.59
CA ILE A 352 1.88 4.08 -14.17
C ILE A 352 1.24 4.83 -15.34
N VAL A 353 1.91 4.91 -16.49
CA VAL A 353 1.35 5.51 -17.72
C VAL A 353 0.07 4.80 -18.16
N ASN A 354 0.05 3.46 -18.10
CA ASN A 354 -1.14 2.71 -18.49
C ASN A 354 -2.32 2.93 -17.54
N GLN A 355 -2.07 3.14 -16.24
CA GLN A 355 -3.15 3.51 -15.31
C GLN A 355 -3.57 4.97 -15.47
N SER A 356 -2.65 5.91 -15.72
CA SER A 356 -3.00 7.33 -15.83
C SER A 356 -3.96 7.60 -16.98
N ARG A 357 -3.81 6.88 -18.10
CA ARG A 357 -4.70 6.95 -19.28
C ARG A 357 -6.18 6.66 -18.99
N LYS A 358 -6.49 6.01 -17.87
CA LYS A 358 -7.87 5.71 -17.46
C LYS A 358 -8.59 6.93 -16.85
N TYR A 359 -7.84 7.96 -16.44
CA TYR A 359 -8.35 9.16 -15.79
C TYR A 359 -8.40 10.34 -16.76
N LYS A 360 -9.33 10.28 -17.74
CA LYS A 360 -9.40 11.25 -18.85
C LYS A 360 -9.71 12.68 -18.42
N ASP A 361 -10.47 12.84 -17.35
CA ASP A 361 -10.89 14.15 -16.82
C ASP A 361 -9.93 14.71 -15.79
N LYS A 362 -8.75 14.07 -15.61
CA LYS A 362 -7.72 14.50 -14.67
C LYS A 362 -6.41 14.77 -15.38
N LEU A 363 -5.81 15.93 -15.12
CA LEU A 363 -4.47 16.22 -15.58
C LEU A 363 -3.46 15.38 -14.79
N ILE A 364 -2.93 14.34 -15.42
CA ILE A 364 -1.90 13.45 -14.87
C ILE A 364 -0.71 13.38 -15.83
N SER A 365 0.45 13.85 -15.39
CA SER A 365 1.71 13.72 -16.15
C SER A 365 2.62 12.70 -15.48
N VAL A 366 3.27 11.86 -16.30
CA VAL A 366 4.27 10.89 -15.84
C VAL A 366 5.59 11.22 -16.51
N VAL A 367 6.58 11.68 -15.74
CA VAL A 367 7.89 12.10 -16.24
C VAL A 367 8.88 10.95 -16.17
N ASP A 368 9.43 10.51 -17.30
CA ASP A 368 10.53 9.54 -17.30
C ASP A 368 11.76 10.19 -16.67
N SER A 369 12.05 9.86 -15.41
CA SER A 369 13.18 10.43 -14.68
C SER A 369 14.53 10.02 -15.25
N GLN A 370 14.60 8.93 -16.02
CA GLN A 370 15.84 8.29 -16.50
C GLN A 370 16.82 7.89 -15.37
N MET A 371 16.38 7.98 -14.12
CA MET A 371 17.19 7.90 -12.91
C MET A 371 16.54 6.97 -11.88
N ASN A 372 17.28 6.64 -10.83
CA ASN A 372 16.80 5.96 -9.65
C ASN A 372 17.56 6.46 -8.42
N SER A 373 17.10 6.12 -7.22
CA SER A 373 17.77 6.46 -5.96
C SER A 373 18.00 7.97 -5.79
N ALA A 374 19.14 8.37 -5.21
CA ALA A 374 19.49 9.76 -4.92
C ALA A 374 19.14 10.80 -6.01
N PRO A 375 19.52 10.65 -7.30
CA PRO A 375 19.13 11.61 -8.34
C PRO A 375 17.62 11.68 -8.59
N LEU A 376 16.89 10.56 -8.45
CA LEU A 376 15.43 10.56 -8.56
C LEU A 376 14.81 11.36 -7.40
N GLY A 377 15.26 11.13 -6.17
CA GLY A 377 14.80 11.91 -5.02
C GLY A 377 15.11 13.41 -5.15
N LEU A 378 16.27 13.79 -5.71
CA LEU A 378 16.58 15.20 -6.01
C LEU A 378 15.63 15.81 -7.04
N LEU A 379 15.26 15.07 -8.11
CA LEU A 379 14.26 15.54 -9.09
C LEU A 379 12.88 15.72 -8.45
N VAL A 380 12.48 14.79 -7.57
CA VAL A 380 11.21 14.89 -6.84
C VAL A 380 11.21 16.08 -5.89
N ALA A 381 12.29 16.29 -5.14
CA ALA A 381 12.46 17.44 -4.25
C ALA A 381 12.38 18.77 -5.02
N TYR A 382 13.03 18.84 -6.19
CA TYR A 382 12.96 20.01 -7.06
C TYR A 382 11.53 20.27 -7.57
N ALA A 383 10.82 19.23 -8.01
CA ALA A 383 9.41 19.35 -8.42
C ALA A 383 8.53 19.87 -7.29
N ASN A 384 8.73 19.35 -6.07
CA ASN A 384 7.99 19.78 -4.89
C ASN A 384 8.26 21.24 -4.55
N GLN A 385 9.53 21.67 -4.56
CA GLN A 385 9.90 23.06 -4.32
C GLN A 385 9.23 24.00 -5.34
N LEU A 386 9.14 23.60 -6.61
CA LEU A 386 8.44 24.38 -7.63
C LEU A 386 6.92 24.43 -7.39
N ALA A 387 6.32 23.31 -6.99
CA ALA A 387 4.89 23.25 -6.66
C ALA A 387 4.54 24.12 -5.44
N GLU A 388 5.38 24.13 -4.41
CA GLU A 388 5.24 25.00 -3.24
C GLU A 388 5.45 26.49 -3.58
N ALA A 389 6.27 26.79 -4.60
CA ALA A 389 6.40 28.12 -5.16
C ALA A 389 5.22 28.54 -6.06
N GLY A 390 4.19 27.70 -6.20
CA GLY A 390 2.99 28.01 -7.00
C GLY A 390 3.19 27.90 -8.52
N ILE A 391 4.28 27.29 -8.97
CA ILE A 391 4.53 27.07 -10.40
C ILE A 391 3.50 26.09 -10.96
N SER A 392 3.02 26.37 -12.18
CA SER A 392 2.00 25.55 -12.85
C SER A 392 2.49 24.13 -13.16
N HIS A 393 1.55 23.19 -13.28
CA HIS A 393 1.84 21.79 -13.59
C HIS A 393 2.73 21.63 -14.84
N GLU A 394 2.33 22.27 -15.94
CA GLU A 394 2.99 22.21 -17.24
C GLU A 394 4.41 22.79 -17.16
N GLU A 395 4.57 23.90 -16.45
CA GLU A 395 5.89 24.53 -16.29
C GLU A 395 6.81 23.68 -15.41
N ILE A 396 6.30 23.01 -14.37
CA ILE A 396 7.08 22.04 -13.59
C ILE A 396 7.59 20.91 -14.48
N VAL A 397 6.74 20.34 -15.35
CA VAL A 397 7.12 19.29 -16.29
C VAL A 397 8.28 19.77 -17.20
N VAL A 398 8.17 20.97 -17.78
CA VAL A 398 9.22 21.54 -18.63
C VAL A 398 10.54 21.76 -17.87
N LYS A 399 10.46 22.28 -16.64
CA LYS A 399 11.65 22.48 -15.79
C LYS A 399 12.30 21.14 -15.41
N LEU A 400 11.51 20.10 -15.15
CA LEU A 400 12.03 18.76 -14.86
C LEU A 400 12.76 18.13 -16.05
N GLU A 401 12.23 18.28 -17.26
CA GLU A 401 12.89 17.80 -18.48
C GLU A 401 14.27 18.44 -18.69
N SER A 402 14.43 19.70 -18.28
CA SER A 402 15.72 20.41 -18.30
C SER A 402 16.63 19.92 -17.17
N ALA A 403 16.13 19.88 -15.94
CA ALA A 403 16.87 19.45 -14.75
C ALA A 403 17.42 18.02 -14.88
N ARG A 404 16.63 17.10 -15.48
CA ARG A 404 17.03 15.71 -15.72
C ARG A 404 18.33 15.59 -16.53
N LYS A 405 18.54 16.47 -17.52
CA LYS A 405 19.76 16.46 -18.37
C LYS A 405 21.03 16.78 -17.59
N GLU A 406 20.88 17.44 -16.45
CA GLU A 406 21.96 17.90 -15.57
C GLU A 406 22.00 17.10 -14.26
N THR A 407 21.27 16.00 -14.20
CA THR A 407 21.19 15.10 -13.05
C THR A 407 21.95 13.82 -13.36
N ASN A 408 22.70 13.28 -12.40
CA ASN A 408 23.30 11.95 -12.51
C ASN A 408 23.68 11.40 -11.12
N VAL A 409 24.30 10.24 -11.09
CA VAL A 409 24.75 9.56 -9.87
C VAL A 409 26.16 9.00 -10.03
N LEU A 410 26.90 8.98 -8.94
CA LEU A 410 28.17 8.28 -8.78
C LEU A 410 27.99 7.20 -7.72
N ILE A 411 28.24 5.94 -8.06
CA ILE A 411 27.98 4.79 -7.19
C ILE A 411 29.29 4.05 -6.93
N MET A 412 29.54 3.65 -5.70
CA MET A 412 30.51 2.63 -5.34
C MET A 412 29.76 1.42 -4.80
N LEU A 413 29.91 0.29 -5.50
CA LEU A 413 29.39 -0.99 -5.02
C LEU A 413 30.41 -1.71 -4.14
N ASN A 414 29.90 -2.52 -3.21
CA ASN A 414 30.78 -3.42 -2.45
C ASN A 414 31.32 -4.57 -3.31
N SER A 415 30.47 -5.16 -4.16
CA SER A 415 30.77 -6.18 -5.17
C SER A 415 29.75 -6.10 -6.31
N LEU A 416 29.89 -6.93 -7.35
CA LEU A 416 28.92 -7.04 -8.44
C LEU A 416 27.85 -8.12 -8.20
N ASP A 417 27.90 -8.81 -7.05
CA ASP A 417 27.12 -10.02 -6.81
C ASP A 417 25.61 -9.77 -6.93
N GLY A 418 25.10 -8.66 -6.40
CA GLY A 418 23.70 -8.29 -6.52
C GLY A 418 23.26 -7.99 -7.96
N LEU A 419 24.11 -7.38 -8.76
CA LEU A 419 23.84 -7.14 -10.18
C LEU A 419 23.87 -8.43 -10.99
N ILE A 420 24.79 -9.35 -10.66
CA ILE A 420 24.87 -10.69 -11.25
C ILE A 420 23.61 -11.49 -10.90
N ARG A 421 23.29 -11.60 -9.61
CA ARG A 421 22.14 -12.35 -9.07
C ARG A 421 20.82 -11.88 -9.66
N SER A 422 20.67 -10.56 -9.86
CA SER A 422 19.44 -9.99 -10.41
C SER A 422 19.39 -9.91 -11.94
N GLY A 423 20.43 -10.36 -12.65
CA GLY A 423 20.50 -10.31 -14.11
C GLY A 423 20.61 -8.90 -14.70
N ARG A 424 20.92 -7.89 -13.87
CA ARG A 424 21.06 -6.48 -14.28
C ARG A 424 22.50 -6.09 -14.62
N LEU A 425 23.39 -7.08 -14.77
CA LEU A 425 24.78 -6.89 -15.15
C LEU A 425 24.89 -6.55 -16.65
N SER A 426 25.44 -5.38 -16.98
CA SER A 426 25.77 -5.05 -18.38
C SER A 426 27.02 -5.78 -18.86
N LYS A 427 27.19 -5.91 -20.19
CA LYS A 427 28.40 -6.52 -20.79
C LYS A 427 29.70 -5.88 -20.28
N SER A 428 29.73 -4.56 -20.10
CA SER A 428 30.87 -3.83 -19.55
C SER A 428 31.20 -4.17 -18.10
N MET A 429 30.22 -4.58 -17.29
CA MET A 429 30.44 -4.99 -15.91
C MET A 429 30.98 -6.43 -15.79
N GLY A 430 30.65 -7.30 -16.74
CA GLY A 430 31.13 -8.70 -16.76
C GLY A 430 32.66 -8.82 -16.82
N PHE A 431 33.36 -7.87 -17.47
CA PHE A 431 34.82 -7.86 -17.51
C PHE A 431 35.44 -7.62 -16.12
N ILE A 432 34.84 -6.70 -15.35
CA ILE A 432 35.32 -6.33 -14.01
C ILE A 432 34.90 -7.37 -12.94
N ALA A 433 33.85 -8.15 -13.19
CA ALA A 433 33.41 -9.22 -12.29
C ALA A 433 34.46 -10.32 -12.08
N ARG A 434 35.44 -10.47 -12.98
CA ARG A 434 36.54 -11.44 -12.85
C ARG A 434 37.60 -11.05 -11.83
N LEU A 435 37.62 -9.78 -11.41
CA LEU A 435 38.63 -9.23 -10.52
C LEU A 435 38.12 -9.27 -9.06
N LEU A 436 38.61 -10.25 -8.30
CA LEU A 436 38.23 -10.47 -6.91
C LEU A 436 38.55 -9.24 -6.04
N ARG A 437 37.67 -8.96 -5.07
CA ARG A 437 37.82 -7.91 -4.02
C ARG A 437 37.77 -6.46 -4.51
N LEU A 438 37.49 -6.21 -5.78
CA LEU A 438 37.28 -4.85 -6.26
C LEU A 438 35.91 -4.30 -5.86
N LYS A 439 35.89 -2.99 -5.63
CA LYS A 439 34.71 -2.14 -5.43
C LYS A 439 34.45 -1.38 -6.74
N PRO A 440 33.49 -1.83 -7.56
CA PRO A 440 33.17 -1.17 -8.83
C PRO A 440 32.66 0.24 -8.59
N LEU A 441 33.07 1.17 -9.45
CA LEU A 441 32.55 2.53 -9.50
C LEU A 441 31.66 2.67 -10.74
N LEU A 442 30.44 3.15 -10.56
CA LEU A 442 29.44 3.26 -11.63
C LEU A 442 28.93 4.70 -11.77
N HIS A 443 28.39 4.98 -12.95
CA HIS A 443 27.52 6.13 -13.23
C HIS A 443 26.39 5.72 -14.17
N MET A 444 25.42 6.60 -14.40
CA MET A 444 24.41 6.39 -15.44
C MET A 444 24.93 6.89 -16.80
N ASP A 445 24.88 6.00 -17.79
CA ASP A 445 25.25 6.31 -19.16
C ASP A 445 24.14 7.10 -19.85
N ALA A 446 24.47 8.29 -20.36
CA ALA A 446 23.49 9.24 -20.91
C ALA A 446 22.80 8.77 -22.20
N GLN A 447 23.38 7.80 -22.93
CA GLN A 447 22.76 7.27 -24.16
C GLN A 447 21.76 6.16 -23.84
N THR A 448 22.13 5.27 -22.91
CA THR A 448 21.35 4.07 -22.61
C THR A 448 20.46 4.20 -21.38
N ASN A 449 20.70 5.20 -20.53
CA ASN A 449 20.09 5.35 -19.21
C ASN A 449 20.22 4.07 -18.37
N LYS A 450 21.37 3.42 -18.46
CA LYS A 450 21.74 2.22 -17.69
C LYS A 450 23.04 2.44 -16.93
N PRO A 451 23.26 1.71 -15.82
CA PRO A 451 24.52 1.82 -15.10
C PRO A 451 25.70 1.33 -15.96
N LYS A 452 26.81 2.05 -15.89
CA LYS A 452 28.05 1.78 -16.61
C LYS A 452 29.24 1.87 -15.67
N VAL A 453 30.22 0.99 -15.85
CA VAL A 453 31.42 1.01 -15.02
C VAL A 453 32.38 2.09 -15.51
N ILE A 454 32.85 2.91 -14.57
CA ILE A 454 33.81 4.00 -14.82
C ILE A 454 35.13 3.79 -14.10
N GLY A 455 35.24 2.73 -13.30
CA GLY A 455 36.47 2.36 -12.63
C GLY A 455 36.24 1.36 -11.51
N ALA A 456 37.27 1.15 -10.72
CA ALA A 456 37.23 0.30 -9.54
C ALA A 456 38.18 0.82 -8.46
N ALA A 457 37.94 0.42 -7.21
CA ALA A 457 38.84 0.63 -6.09
C ALA A 457 39.06 -0.66 -5.30
N PHE A 458 40.19 -0.78 -4.61
CA PHE A 458 40.45 -1.94 -3.73
C PHE A 458 39.95 -1.74 -2.31
N THR A 459 39.80 -0.49 -1.87
CA THR A 459 39.37 -0.15 -0.51
C THR A 459 38.20 0.81 -0.54
N ARG A 460 37.40 0.81 0.54
CA ARG A 460 36.27 1.73 0.72
C ARG A 460 36.71 3.19 0.60
N LYS A 461 37.75 3.58 1.36
CA LYS A 461 38.30 4.94 1.34
C LYS A 461 38.86 5.32 -0.04
N GLY A 462 39.50 4.38 -0.74
CA GLY A 462 39.98 4.60 -2.10
C GLY A 462 38.84 4.83 -3.10
N GLY A 463 37.73 4.11 -2.97
CA GLY A 463 36.53 4.34 -3.77
C GLY A 463 35.88 5.69 -3.44
N TRP A 464 35.72 6.03 -2.17
CA TRP A 464 35.22 7.34 -1.75
C TRP A 464 36.04 8.50 -2.32
N LYS A 465 37.38 8.40 -2.25
CA LYS A 465 38.28 9.40 -2.85
C LYS A 465 37.99 9.57 -4.35
N LYS A 466 37.93 8.48 -5.11
CA LYS A 466 37.63 8.51 -6.54
C LYS A 466 36.25 9.09 -6.85
N LEU A 467 35.20 8.74 -6.08
CA LEU A 467 33.87 9.34 -6.25
C LEU A 467 33.91 10.86 -6.03
N THR A 468 34.58 11.33 -4.98
CA THR A 468 34.68 12.78 -4.70
C THR A 468 35.52 13.53 -5.74
N GLU A 469 36.57 12.92 -6.29
CA GLU A 469 37.36 13.50 -7.40
C GLU A 469 36.51 13.63 -8.67
N LEU A 470 35.70 12.63 -9.00
CA LEU A 470 34.77 12.69 -10.12
C LEU A 470 33.71 13.77 -9.90
N LEU A 471 33.18 13.91 -8.68
CA LEU A 471 32.22 14.95 -8.35
C LEU A 471 32.81 16.36 -8.51
N LYS A 472 34.05 16.58 -8.06
CA LYS A 472 34.77 17.86 -8.25
C LYS A 472 34.89 18.25 -9.71
N LYS A 473 35.23 17.29 -10.59
CA LYS A 473 35.28 17.54 -12.03
C LYS A 473 33.92 17.99 -12.58
N GLN A 474 32.81 17.46 -12.05
CA GLN A 474 31.47 17.94 -12.43
C GLN A 474 31.18 19.35 -11.88
N GLN A 475 31.68 19.68 -10.69
CA GLN A 475 31.57 21.03 -10.12
C GLN A 475 32.31 22.09 -10.95
N GLU A 476 33.51 21.78 -11.44
CA GLU A 476 34.31 22.68 -12.28
C GLU A 476 33.58 23.12 -13.57
N HIS A 477 32.62 22.32 -14.04
CA HIS A 477 31.78 22.66 -15.18
C HIS A 477 30.48 23.40 -14.80
N ASN A 478 30.35 23.86 -13.55
CA ASN A 478 29.14 24.48 -12.98
C ASN A 478 27.88 23.61 -13.12
N LYS A 479 28.03 22.28 -12.99
CA LYS A 479 26.93 21.31 -13.18
C LYS A 479 26.37 20.73 -11.88
N VAL A 480 26.83 21.20 -10.71
CA VAL A 480 26.42 20.62 -9.43
C VAL A 480 26.14 21.72 -8.41
N LYS A 481 24.87 21.84 -8.01
CA LYS A 481 24.42 22.77 -6.94
C LYS A 481 23.90 22.04 -5.72
N SER A 482 23.32 20.86 -5.92
CA SER A 482 22.75 20.06 -4.84
C SER A 482 23.12 18.59 -5.01
N ILE A 483 23.32 17.91 -3.88
CA ILE A 483 23.65 16.49 -3.83
C ILE A 483 22.82 15.77 -2.78
N ALA A 484 22.66 14.48 -2.94
CA ALA A 484 22.10 13.59 -1.93
C ALA A 484 22.97 12.35 -1.78
N VAL A 485 23.01 11.79 -0.57
CA VAL A 485 23.76 10.57 -0.27
C VAL A 485 22.78 9.45 0.04
N VAL A 486 22.93 8.33 -0.67
CA VAL A 486 22.16 7.11 -0.41
C VAL A 486 23.12 5.96 -0.17
N HIS A 487 22.82 5.08 0.78
CA HIS A 487 23.68 3.95 1.12
C HIS A 487 22.91 2.69 1.53
N THR A 488 23.61 1.56 1.49
CA THR A 488 23.14 0.25 1.99
C THR A 488 23.96 -0.26 3.19
N ASP A 489 24.70 0.64 3.83
CA ASP A 489 25.45 0.41 5.07
C ASP A 489 24.64 0.90 6.30
N SER A 490 25.22 0.84 7.50
CA SER A 490 24.64 1.46 8.70
C SER A 490 24.48 2.98 8.54
N TYR A 491 23.54 3.56 9.29
CA TYR A 491 23.28 5.01 9.24
C TYR A 491 24.53 5.82 9.61
N GLU A 492 25.26 5.38 10.63
CA GLU A 492 26.51 6.01 11.10
C GLU A 492 27.58 6.03 9.99
N HIS A 493 27.72 4.94 9.23
CA HIS A 493 28.63 4.88 8.10
C HIS A 493 28.19 5.78 6.93
N GLY A 494 26.88 5.88 6.68
CA GLY A 494 26.31 6.85 5.74
C GLY A 494 26.68 8.29 6.08
N GLU A 495 26.55 8.66 7.36
CA GLU A 495 26.93 9.98 7.85
C GLU A 495 28.44 10.25 7.74
N ILE A 496 29.28 9.26 8.05
CA ILE A 496 30.73 9.37 7.90
C ILE A 496 31.09 9.62 6.42
N PHE A 497 30.44 8.90 5.50
CA PHE A 497 30.63 9.12 4.07
C PHE A 497 30.18 10.51 3.64
N ALA A 498 29.01 10.97 4.09
CA ALA A 498 28.51 12.31 3.79
C ALA A 498 29.43 13.42 4.32
N LYS A 499 29.95 13.28 5.55
CA LYS A 499 30.96 14.18 6.13
C LYS A 499 32.25 14.16 5.29
N TYR A 500 32.67 13.00 4.81
CA TYR A 500 33.81 12.88 3.90
C TYR A 500 33.57 13.63 2.58
N VAL A 501 32.42 13.41 1.93
CA VAL A 501 32.04 14.12 0.69
C VAL A 501 32.03 15.64 0.91
N THR A 502 31.43 16.11 1.99
CA THR A 502 31.37 17.54 2.34
C THR A 502 32.77 18.13 2.52
N ARG A 503 33.65 17.46 3.29
CA ARG A 503 35.03 17.92 3.50
C ARG A 503 35.85 17.96 2.21
N GLN A 504 35.62 17.01 1.30
CA GLN A 504 36.36 16.99 0.05
C GLN A 504 35.85 18.04 -0.94
N THR A 505 34.53 18.23 -1.05
CA THR A 505 33.90 18.96 -2.16
C THR A 505 33.28 20.31 -1.80
N GLY A 506 33.12 20.60 -0.50
CA GLY A 506 32.37 21.75 0.00
C GLY A 506 30.85 21.61 -0.09
N LEU A 507 30.33 20.57 -0.76
CA LEU A 507 28.90 20.35 -0.93
C LEU A 507 28.33 19.57 0.25
N LYS A 508 27.42 20.21 0.99
CA LYS A 508 26.63 19.52 2.03
C LYS A 508 25.46 18.79 1.35
N PRO A 509 25.26 17.48 1.60
CA PRO A 509 24.09 16.78 1.08
C PRO A 509 22.78 17.37 1.60
N CYS A 510 21.81 17.50 0.70
CA CYS A 510 20.44 17.89 1.02
C CYS A 510 19.79 16.87 1.97
N TYR A 511 20.10 15.58 1.78
CA TYR A 511 19.74 14.51 2.71
C TYR A 511 20.69 13.32 2.62
N ILE A 512 20.62 12.47 3.64
CA ILE A 512 21.32 11.19 3.75
C ILE A 512 20.27 10.14 4.11
N THR A 513 20.20 9.03 3.38
CA THR A 513 19.24 7.97 3.72
C THR A 513 19.66 6.58 3.23
N HIS A 514 18.96 5.57 3.73
CA HIS A 514 19.07 4.20 3.25
C HIS A 514 18.40 4.01 1.90
N ALA A 515 19.04 3.23 1.04
CA ALA A 515 18.42 2.77 -0.20
C ALA A 515 17.14 1.98 0.08
N SER A 516 16.23 1.97 -0.89
CA SER A 516 15.12 1.03 -1.01
C SER A 516 15.60 -0.43 -0.97
N SER A 517 14.76 -1.32 -0.48
CA SER A 517 15.02 -2.76 -0.52
C SER A 517 15.17 -3.24 -1.96
N VAL A 518 14.39 -2.64 -2.87
CA VAL A 518 14.48 -2.87 -4.31
C VAL A 518 15.88 -2.54 -4.84
N SER A 519 16.41 -1.36 -4.53
CA SER A 519 17.77 -0.99 -4.93
C SER A 519 18.82 -1.89 -4.28
N ALA A 520 18.67 -2.19 -2.99
CA ALA A 520 19.61 -3.00 -2.21
C ALA A 520 19.74 -4.45 -2.70
N ILE A 521 18.68 -5.05 -3.25
CA ILE A 521 18.74 -6.37 -3.89
C ILE A 521 19.70 -6.38 -5.08
N HIS A 522 19.86 -5.25 -5.75
CA HIS A 522 20.75 -5.08 -6.91
C HIS A 522 22.14 -4.60 -6.52
N THR A 523 22.28 -3.79 -5.46
CA THR A 523 23.56 -3.16 -5.09
C THR A 523 24.26 -3.83 -3.91
N ASP A 524 23.61 -4.76 -3.20
CA ASP A 524 24.05 -5.40 -1.97
C ASP A 524 24.40 -4.42 -0.82
N LYS A 525 24.78 -4.98 0.35
CA LYS A 525 25.23 -4.24 1.53
C LYS A 525 26.51 -3.45 1.23
N ASN A 526 26.75 -2.39 2.00
CA ASN A 526 28.00 -1.61 2.00
C ASN A 526 28.30 -0.85 0.69
N SER A 527 27.24 -0.48 -0.03
CA SER A 527 27.31 0.34 -1.24
C SER A 527 26.91 1.78 -0.94
N PHE A 528 27.47 2.72 -1.68
CA PHE A 528 27.32 4.17 -1.45
C PHE A 528 27.07 4.88 -2.77
N ALA A 529 26.16 5.83 -2.79
CA ALA A 529 25.82 6.64 -3.96
C ALA A 529 25.83 8.13 -3.61
N ILE A 530 26.29 8.95 -4.55
CA ILE A 530 26.14 10.41 -4.55
C ILE A 530 25.30 10.77 -5.77
N GLY A 531 24.04 11.12 -5.55
CA GLY A 531 23.22 11.77 -6.55
C GLY A 531 23.55 13.25 -6.61
N TYR A 532 23.55 13.83 -7.80
CA TYR A 532 23.79 15.26 -7.98
C TYR A 532 22.92 15.85 -9.08
N ILE A 533 22.62 17.13 -8.94
CA ILE A 533 21.78 17.93 -9.82
C ILE A 533 22.30 19.37 -9.87
N ASN A 534 22.03 20.08 -10.97
CA ASN A 534 22.47 21.47 -11.17
C ASN A 534 21.43 22.53 -10.71
N GLN A 535 20.35 22.07 -10.08
CA GLN A 535 19.32 22.91 -9.49
C GLN A 535 19.61 23.04 -7.99
N THR A 536 19.39 24.24 -7.45
CA THR A 536 19.47 24.45 -6.00
C THR A 536 18.19 23.92 -5.36
N ILE A 537 18.36 22.97 -4.46
CA ILE A 537 17.28 22.36 -3.69
C ILE A 537 17.33 22.86 -2.25
N THR A 538 16.22 23.42 -1.78
CA THR A 538 15.97 23.84 -0.40
C THR A 538 14.88 22.93 0.18
N LEU A 539 15.28 22.03 1.06
CA LEU A 539 14.40 21.10 1.78
C LEU A 539 14.15 21.60 3.20
#